data_AF-E8N7Y6-F1
#
_entry.id   AF-E8N7Y6-F1
#
_cell.length_a   1.000
_cell.length_b   1.000
_cell.length_c   1.000
_cell.angle_alpha   90.00
_cell.angle_beta   90.00
_cell.angle_gamma   90.00
#
_symmetry.space_group_name_H-M   'P 1'
#
loop_
_entity.id
_entity.type
_entity.pdbx_description
1 polymer ?
#
loop_
_entity_poly.entity_id
_entity_poly.type
_entity_poly.pdbx_seq_one_letter_code
_entity_poly.pdbx_strand_id
1 'polypeptide(L)'
;MLGGTGAALAVAALLVAPTTAAHADELVPISGPGSTWAQNAVDFWRRDVATDSGMTVSYAGTGTAAGLSDFSHETVDFAISDVPYGVDGSLTPPSTPYASLPVVGGGLALAYNLWVDGHPFHDLRLSGNAVAGIFSGTITRWDDPLLRADNPGVALPAQAIAPVVRGDATATTLELTRWMESEHSDVWSAGASTVFPTAGPAFHAQNGSLGVAGYVAQSYGRGAITYVENTYAYKSGLSTAKILNAAGYYIAPTPEAVSIALGGATPDATGTGVWRHPDARAYPLSTFTSMIVPTQPTRVFTVEKGRTLSRFLAHALCRGQQNAAGLGNAPLPLALVRSASSVLATIPGNSGGIDVNACANPTFVAGDTATDTLLLRSAPMPPDSDKRMPPGPHESTGAELDVAITASDLFQLTAPTTTSIDFGDLGRGRDGVARALGRFTVVDDRDRLAGWSMQIAVSDFVGRDDPTLRFSSAALGIDPQEVVHHDGVAVGSPQEAGQAVYPTTLATGEPGTTTTLDGATFDADLSLRVPRDAAVGDYHSTVTLTLIAR
;
A
#
# COMPACT_ATOMS: atom_id res chain seq x y z
N MET A 1 -22.58 23.24 -107.53
CA MET A 1 -23.60 23.13 -106.46
C MET A 1 -23.27 21.91 -105.63
N LEU A 2 -23.11 22.14 -104.31
CA LEU A 2 -23.33 21.26 -103.13
C LEU A 2 -23.16 19.73 -103.33
N GLY A 3 -22.38 18.97 -102.57
CA GLY A 3 -21.93 19.10 -101.18
C GLY A 3 -22.12 17.73 -100.51
N GLY A 4 -21.18 17.29 -99.66
CA GLY A 4 -21.36 16.07 -98.85
C GLY A 4 -20.08 15.34 -98.47
N THR A 5 -19.35 15.85 -97.47
CA THR A 5 -18.27 15.15 -96.77
C THR A 5 -18.83 14.36 -95.59
N GLY A 6 -18.76 13.03 -95.63
CA GLY A 6 -19.04 12.15 -94.49
C GLY A 6 -17.74 11.76 -93.78
N ALA A 7 -17.59 12.17 -92.52
CA ALA A 7 -16.50 11.77 -91.64
C ALA A 7 -16.85 10.47 -90.91
N ALA A 8 -16.02 9.43 -91.07
CA ALA A 8 -16.12 8.18 -90.33
C ALA A 8 -15.34 8.29 -89.00
N LEU A 9 -16.04 8.16 -87.87
CA LEU A 9 -15.43 8.02 -86.55
C LEU A 9 -14.90 6.59 -86.36
N ALA A 10 -13.60 6.45 -86.10
CA ALA A 10 -13.01 5.22 -85.60
C ALA A 10 -13.07 5.22 -84.05
N VAL A 11 -13.80 4.25 -83.48
CA VAL A 11 -13.90 4.04 -82.03
C VAL A 11 -12.71 3.17 -81.59
N ALA A 12 -11.82 3.74 -80.77
CA ALA A 12 -10.77 2.99 -80.08
C ALA A 12 -11.37 2.30 -78.84
N ALA A 13 -11.38 0.97 -78.82
CA ALA A 13 -11.78 0.18 -77.66
C ALA A 13 -10.66 0.19 -76.60
N LEU A 14 -10.86 0.91 -75.50
CA LEU A 14 -10.02 0.80 -74.31
C LEU A 14 -10.32 -0.54 -73.61
N LEU A 15 -9.31 -1.41 -73.55
CA LEU A 15 -9.31 -2.58 -72.67
C LEU A 15 -9.21 -2.11 -71.20
N VAL A 16 -10.34 -2.10 -70.50
CA VAL A 16 -10.41 -1.90 -69.05
C VAL A 16 -10.00 -3.23 -68.40
N ALA A 17 -8.80 -3.29 -67.82
CA ALA A 17 -8.43 -4.37 -66.92
C ALA A 17 -9.31 -4.31 -65.66
N PRO A 18 -9.81 -5.45 -65.14
CA PRO A 18 -10.56 -5.45 -63.89
C PRO A 18 -9.62 -5.04 -62.76
N THR A 19 -9.81 -3.83 -62.24
CA THR A 19 -9.26 -3.44 -60.94
C THR A 19 -9.89 -4.35 -59.90
N THR A 20 -9.12 -5.27 -59.33
CA THR A 20 -9.50 -5.93 -58.07
C THR A 20 -9.76 -4.82 -57.06
N ALA A 21 -11.03 -4.59 -56.73
CA ALA A 21 -11.37 -3.71 -55.63
C ALA A 21 -10.65 -4.25 -54.40
N ALA A 22 -9.72 -3.48 -53.86
CA ALA A 22 -9.22 -3.75 -52.52
C ALA A 22 -10.45 -3.72 -51.61
N HIS A 23 -10.85 -4.88 -51.09
CA HIS A 23 -11.84 -4.94 -50.02
C HIS A 23 -11.25 -4.12 -48.88
N ALA A 24 -11.76 -2.90 -48.68
CA ALA A 24 -11.50 -2.17 -47.45
C ALA A 24 -11.93 -3.09 -46.32
N ASP A 25 -11.05 -3.36 -45.35
CA ASP A 25 -11.39 -4.18 -44.20
C ASP A 25 -12.63 -3.60 -43.53
N GLU A 26 -13.76 -4.29 -43.67
CA GLU A 26 -15.04 -3.83 -43.15
C GLU A 26 -15.01 -3.93 -41.62
N LEU A 27 -14.88 -2.78 -40.96
CA LEU A 27 -14.98 -2.68 -39.50
C LEU A 27 -16.45 -2.77 -39.11
N VAL A 28 -16.86 -3.92 -38.57
CA VAL A 28 -18.22 -4.11 -38.04
C VAL A 28 -18.30 -3.63 -36.59
N PRO A 29 -19.45 -3.07 -36.14
CA PRO A 29 -19.62 -2.64 -34.75
C PRO A 29 -19.45 -3.79 -33.75
N ILE A 30 -18.81 -3.49 -32.63
CA ILE A 30 -18.68 -4.39 -31.49
C ILE A 30 -19.26 -3.78 -30.22
N SER A 31 -19.77 -4.61 -29.32
CA SER A 31 -20.31 -4.18 -28.03
C SER A 31 -19.83 -5.07 -26.89
N GLY A 32 -19.46 -4.46 -25.76
CA GLY A 32 -19.14 -5.17 -24.53
C GLY A 32 -19.51 -4.38 -23.29
N PRO A 33 -20.11 -4.99 -22.25
CA PRO A 33 -20.35 -4.37 -20.97
C PRO A 33 -19.31 -4.79 -19.92
N GLY A 34 -19.45 -4.29 -18.70
CA GLY A 34 -18.76 -4.85 -17.53
C GLY A 34 -18.22 -3.81 -16.58
N SER A 35 -16.98 -3.98 -16.16
CA SER A 35 -16.28 -3.18 -15.15
C SER A 35 -16.52 -1.67 -15.26
N THR A 36 -16.94 -1.06 -14.15
CA THR A 36 -16.98 0.40 -14.04
C THR A 36 -15.58 1.01 -13.95
N TRP A 37 -14.58 0.26 -13.44
CA TRP A 37 -13.17 0.66 -13.40
C TRP A 37 -12.68 1.03 -14.80
N ALA A 38 -12.96 0.16 -15.77
CA ALA A 38 -12.48 0.33 -17.14
C ALA A 38 -13.17 1.47 -17.91
N GLN A 39 -14.33 1.94 -17.46
CA GLN A 39 -15.20 2.87 -18.20
C GLN A 39 -14.44 4.08 -18.75
N ASN A 40 -13.66 4.76 -17.89
CA ASN A 40 -12.96 5.99 -18.27
C ASN A 40 -11.90 5.76 -19.35
N ALA A 41 -11.17 4.63 -19.28
CA ALA A 41 -10.15 4.28 -20.27
C ALA A 41 -10.79 3.84 -21.60
N VAL A 42 -11.80 2.98 -21.54
CA VAL A 42 -12.51 2.49 -22.73
C VAL A 42 -13.24 3.63 -23.44
N ASP A 43 -13.83 4.57 -22.70
CA ASP A 43 -14.43 5.78 -23.26
C ASP A 43 -13.41 6.64 -24.01
N PHE A 44 -12.18 6.72 -23.51
CA PHE A 44 -11.10 7.41 -24.21
C PHE A 44 -10.74 6.67 -25.49
N TRP A 45 -10.45 5.36 -25.42
CA TRP A 45 -10.05 4.57 -26.58
C TRP A 45 -11.11 4.52 -27.67
N ARG A 46 -12.40 4.35 -27.31
CA ARG A 46 -13.48 4.29 -28.31
C ARG A 46 -13.65 5.62 -29.05
N ARG A 47 -13.40 6.76 -28.40
CA ARG A 47 -13.36 8.07 -29.07
C ARG A 47 -12.17 8.18 -30.01
N ASP A 48 -11.01 7.68 -29.58
CA ASP A 48 -9.77 7.70 -30.37
C ASP A 48 -9.93 6.87 -31.65
N VAL A 49 -10.35 5.61 -31.55
CA VAL A 49 -10.54 4.73 -32.72
C VAL A 49 -11.70 5.14 -33.62
N ALA A 50 -12.75 5.77 -33.06
CA ALA A 50 -13.83 6.34 -33.87
C ALA A 50 -13.31 7.51 -34.72
N THR A 51 -12.43 8.33 -34.17
CA THR A 51 -11.80 9.46 -34.88
C THR A 51 -10.77 8.97 -35.90
N ASP A 52 -9.91 8.02 -35.52
CA ASP A 52 -8.79 7.54 -36.33
C ASP A 52 -9.23 6.62 -37.48
N SER A 53 -10.28 5.81 -37.27
CA SER A 53 -10.61 4.71 -38.18
C SER A 53 -12.10 4.54 -38.48
N GLY A 54 -12.98 5.36 -37.88
CA GLY A 54 -14.43 5.19 -37.97
C GLY A 54 -14.97 3.97 -37.22
N MET A 55 -14.13 3.32 -36.40
CA MET A 55 -14.51 2.12 -35.65
C MET A 55 -15.62 2.44 -34.63
N THR A 56 -16.65 1.58 -34.58
CA THR A 56 -17.74 1.71 -33.63
C THR A 56 -17.59 0.68 -32.51
N VAL A 57 -17.34 1.18 -31.30
CA VAL A 57 -17.25 0.37 -30.07
C VAL A 57 -18.28 0.88 -29.05
N SER A 58 -19.23 0.03 -28.69
CA SER A 58 -20.20 0.30 -27.63
C SER A 58 -19.71 -0.29 -26.32
N TYR A 59 -19.65 0.53 -25.26
CA TYR A 59 -19.27 0.08 -23.92
C TYR A 59 -20.20 0.65 -22.84
N ALA A 60 -20.59 -0.20 -21.90
CA ALA A 60 -21.40 0.17 -20.74
C ALA A 60 -20.84 -0.45 -19.45
N GLY A 61 -20.43 0.41 -18.51
CA GLY A 61 -19.99 0.04 -17.18
C GLY A 61 -21.15 -0.40 -16.30
N THR A 62 -21.63 -1.63 -16.50
CA THR A 62 -22.75 -2.23 -15.77
C THR A 62 -22.30 -3.02 -14.53
N GLY A 63 -21.00 -3.13 -14.29
CA GLY A 63 -20.38 -3.93 -13.24
C GLY A 63 -19.90 -5.30 -13.74
N THR A 64 -18.86 -5.83 -13.10
CA THR A 64 -18.19 -7.08 -13.47
C THR A 64 -19.15 -8.27 -13.60
N ALA A 65 -20.01 -8.51 -12.60
CA ALA A 65 -20.95 -9.63 -12.64
C ALA A 65 -21.96 -9.55 -13.81
N ALA A 66 -22.50 -8.36 -14.08
CA ALA A 66 -23.42 -8.17 -15.21
C ALA A 66 -22.71 -8.40 -16.55
N GLY A 67 -21.50 -7.86 -16.71
CA GLY A 67 -20.70 -8.05 -17.93
C GLY A 67 -20.35 -9.51 -18.19
N LEU A 68 -19.88 -10.22 -17.17
CA LEU A 68 -19.57 -11.65 -17.27
C LEU A 68 -20.81 -12.51 -17.57
N SER A 69 -21.97 -12.15 -17.02
CA SER A 69 -23.26 -12.82 -17.30
C SER A 69 -23.68 -12.63 -18.76
N ASP A 70 -23.62 -11.41 -19.28
CA ASP A 70 -23.95 -11.11 -20.67
C ASP A 70 -23.01 -11.84 -21.65
N PHE A 71 -21.71 -11.86 -21.33
CA PHE A 71 -20.73 -12.62 -22.10
C PHE A 71 -21.04 -14.12 -22.09
N SER A 72 -21.35 -14.70 -20.92
CA SER A 72 -21.68 -16.12 -20.78
C SER A 72 -22.95 -16.52 -21.53
N HIS A 73 -23.91 -15.61 -21.69
CA HIS A 73 -25.13 -15.83 -22.49
C HIS A 73 -24.95 -15.51 -23.98
N GLU A 74 -23.73 -15.16 -24.41
CA GLU A 74 -23.39 -14.77 -25.78
C GLU A 74 -24.33 -13.66 -26.29
N THR A 75 -24.63 -12.65 -25.47
CA THR A 75 -25.43 -11.48 -25.89
C THR A 75 -24.56 -10.32 -26.36
N VAL A 76 -23.24 -10.40 -26.10
CA VAL A 76 -22.24 -9.36 -26.35
C VAL A 76 -20.95 -9.97 -26.91
N ASP A 77 -20.08 -9.11 -27.47
CA ASP A 77 -18.89 -9.54 -28.21
C ASP A 77 -17.66 -9.75 -27.31
N PHE A 78 -17.60 -9.01 -26.22
CA PHE A 78 -16.58 -9.10 -25.18
C PHE A 78 -17.20 -8.62 -23.85
N ALA A 79 -16.52 -8.87 -22.74
CA ALA A 79 -16.81 -8.22 -21.47
C ALA A 79 -15.51 -7.70 -20.85
N ILE A 80 -15.62 -6.74 -19.95
CA ILE A 80 -14.47 -6.32 -19.12
C ILE A 80 -14.77 -6.65 -17.67
N SER A 81 -13.80 -7.27 -17.01
CA SER A 81 -13.94 -7.81 -15.67
C SER A 81 -12.72 -7.50 -14.83
N ASP A 82 -12.96 -7.08 -13.59
CA ASP A 82 -11.92 -6.82 -12.60
C ASP A 82 -11.48 -8.11 -11.88
N VAL A 83 -12.30 -9.17 -11.95
CA VAL A 83 -11.98 -10.48 -11.35
C VAL A 83 -12.26 -11.64 -12.29
N PRO A 84 -11.55 -12.78 -12.17
CA PRO A 84 -11.88 -13.99 -12.91
C PRO A 84 -13.26 -14.56 -12.51
N TYR A 85 -13.84 -15.37 -13.40
CA TYR A 85 -15.04 -16.17 -13.08
C TYR A 85 -14.84 -16.99 -11.79
N GLY A 86 -15.92 -17.12 -11.00
CA GLY A 86 -15.94 -17.92 -9.78
C GLY A 86 -15.24 -17.32 -8.57
N VAL A 87 -14.44 -16.26 -8.74
CA VAL A 87 -13.67 -15.64 -7.64
C VAL A 87 -14.58 -14.87 -6.67
N ASP A 88 -15.68 -14.31 -7.17
CA ASP A 88 -16.72 -13.69 -6.35
C ASP A 88 -17.87 -14.64 -5.99
N GLY A 89 -17.74 -15.92 -6.35
CA GLY A 89 -18.77 -16.95 -6.17
C GLY A 89 -20.04 -16.75 -7.00
N SER A 90 -20.08 -15.76 -7.91
CA SER A 90 -21.32 -15.33 -8.55
C SER A 90 -21.61 -16.06 -9.87
N LEU A 91 -20.57 -16.44 -10.64
CA LEU A 91 -20.74 -16.96 -12.00
C LEU A 91 -19.74 -18.06 -12.33
N THR A 92 -20.24 -19.16 -12.88
CA THR A 92 -19.42 -20.21 -13.51
C THR A 92 -18.95 -19.75 -14.89
N PRO A 93 -17.72 -20.11 -15.30
CA PRO A 93 -17.25 -19.90 -16.66
C PRO A 93 -18.22 -20.45 -17.73
N PRO A 94 -18.37 -19.78 -18.89
CA PRO A 94 -19.11 -20.36 -20.01
C PRO A 94 -18.41 -21.60 -20.57
N SER A 95 -19.17 -22.48 -21.21
CA SER A 95 -18.62 -23.64 -21.91
C SER A 95 -17.90 -23.27 -23.21
N THR A 96 -18.26 -22.12 -23.80
CA THR A 96 -17.63 -21.58 -25.01
C THR A 96 -16.20 -21.13 -24.71
N PRO A 97 -15.20 -21.53 -25.53
CA PRO A 97 -13.81 -21.13 -25.32
C PRO A 97 -13.62 -19.61 -25.31
N TYR A 98 -12.96 -19.13 -24.26
CA TYR A 98 -12.65 -17.72 -24.05
C TYR A 98 -11.24 -17.59 -23.49
N ALA A 99 -10.73 -16.36 -23.50
CA ALA A 99 -9.50 -15.99 -22.82
C ALA A 99 -9.66 -14.63 -22.14
N SER A 100 -8.78 -14.36 -21.17
CA SER A 100 -8.72 -13.09 -20.44
C SER A 100 -7.41 -12.41 -20.77
N LEU A 101 -7.43 -11.10 -21.03
CA LEU A 101 -6.22 -10.31 -21.20
C LEU A 101 -6.27 -8.99 -20.41
N PRO A 102 -5.16 -8.58 -19.76
CA PRO A 102 -5.11 -7.31 -19.06
C PRO A 102 -5.24 -6.15 -20.05
N VAL A 103 -6.02 -5.12 -19.71
CA VAL A 103 -6.21 -3.93 -20.58
C VAL A 103 -5.98 -2.60 -19.87
N VAL A 104 -6.35 -2.46 -18.59
CA VAL A 104 -6.13 -1.21 -17.81
C VAL A 104 -5.52 -1.57 -16.47
N GLY A 105 -4.38 -0.95 -16.13
CA GLY A 105 -3.83 -1.00 -14.77
C GLY A 105 -4.42 0.11 -13.91
N GLY A 106 -4.56 -0.13 -12.61
CA GLY A 106 -5.04 0.87 -11.67
C GLY A 106 -4.67 0.58 -10.23
N GLY A 107 -4.56 1.63 -9.43
CA GLY A 107 -4.44 1.53 -7.98
C GLY A 107 -5.81 1.69 -7.34
N LEU A 108 -6.12 0.82 -6.37
CA LEU A 108 -7.19 1.03 -5.43
C LEU A 108 -6.74 2.09 -4.43
N ALA A 109 -7.19 3.32 -4.62
CA ALA A 109 -6.80 4.46 -3.81
C ALA A 109 -7.66 4.58 -2.55
N LEU A 110 -7.02 4.94 -1.45
CA LEU A 110 -7.69 5.34 -0.22
C LEU A 110 -7.90 6.85 -0.26
N ALA A 111 -9.01 7.27 -0.87
CA ALA A 111 -9.33 8.69 -1.04
C ALA A 111 -9.99 9.26 0.22
N TYR A 112 -9.56 10.44 0.64
CA TYR A 112 -9.98 10.99 1.94
C TYR A 112 -10.17 12.51 1.88
N ASN A 113 -10.91 13.03 2.87
CA ASN A 113 -11.13 14.45 3.09
C ASN A 113 -10.82 14.76 4.57
N LEU A 114 -9.54 14.92 4.88
CA LEU A 114 -9.04 15.17 6.23
C LEU A 114 -8.51 16.59 6.31
N TRP A 115 -8.78 17.26 7.43
CA TRP A 115 -8.32 18.62 7.69
C TRP A 115 -7.48 18.61 8.95
N VAL A 116 -6.31 19.23 8.90
CA VAL A 116 -5.38 19.42 10.03
C VAL A 116 -5.17 20.92 10.17
N ASP A 117 -5.29 21.44 11.39
CA ASP A 117 -5.13 22.87 11.70
C ASP A 117 -5.94 23.82 10.79
N GLY A 118 -7.15 23.38 10.41
CA GLY A 118 -8.06 24.18 9.59
C GLY A 118 -7.77 24.17 8.08
N HIS A 119 -6.84 23.35 7.60
CA HIS A 119 -6.51 23.22 6.18
C HIS A 119 -6.66 21.77 5.69
N PRO A 120 -6.97 21.54 4.39
CA PRO A 120 -6.92 20.21 3.80
C PRO A 120 -5.53 19.58 3.96
N PHE A 121 -5.49 18.34 4.42
CA PHE A 121 -4.26 17.59 4.62
C PHE A 121 -4.03 16.65 3.43
N HIS A 122 -2.82 16.65 2.87
CA HIS A 122 -2.53 15.98 1.58
C HIS A 122 -1.50 14.84 1.67
N ASP A 123 -0.89 14.62 2.84
CA ASP A 123 0.20 13.65 3.01
C ASP A 123 -0.12 12.58 4.05
N LEU A 124 -1.35 12.05 4.01
CA LEU A 124 -1.77 10.97 4.91
C LEU A 124 -1.05 9.67 4.56
N ARG A 125 -0.48 9.04 5.58
CA ARG A 125 0.22 7.76 5.51
C ARG A 125 -0.55 6.72 6.30
N LEU A 126 -0.74 5.54 5.73
CA LEU A 126 -1.45 4.44 6.36
C LEU A 126 -0.66 3.14 6.18
N SER A 127 -0.39 2.46 7.29
CA SER A 127 0.01 1.06 7.29
C SER A 127 -1.18 0.17 6.94
N GLY A 128 -0.93 -1.07 6.54
CA GLY A 128 -2.03 -1.95 6.18
C GLY A 128 -2.94 -2.33 7.37
N ASN A 129 -2.38 -2.44 8.59
CA ASN A 129 -3.17 -2.57 9.82
C ASN A 129 -4.03 -1.34 10.09
N ALA A 130 -3.54 -0.13 9.78
CA ALA A 130 -4.36 1.09 9.89
C ALA A 130 -5.54 1.07 8.91
N VAL A 131 -5.32 0.64 7.66
CA VAL A 131 -6.41 0.47 6.68
C VAL A 131 -7.42 -0.56 7.17
N ALA A 132 -6.95 -1.75 7.56
CA ALA A 132 -7.80 -2.82 8.08
C ALA A 132 -8.60 -2.37 9.32
N GLY A 133 -7.96 -1.62 10.22
CA GLY A 133 -8.60 -1.12 11.44
C GLY A 133 -9.69 -0.08 11.17
N ILE A 134 -9.46 0.85 10.23
CA ILE A 134 -10.47 1.82 9.77
C ILE A 134 -11.69 1.10 9.20
N PHE A 135 -11.45 0.13 8.32
CA PHE A 135 -12.53 -0.55 7.59
C PHE A 135 -13.20 -1.67 8.39
N SER A 136 -12.55 -2.23 9.42
CA SER A 136 -13.21 -3.09 10.41
C SER A 136 -13.97 -2.30 11.48
N GLY A 137 -13.76 -0.98 11.54
CA GLY A 137 -14.38 -0.09 12.53
C GLY A 137 -13.71 -0.14 13.91
N THR A 138 -12.55 -0.79 14.03
CA THR A 138 -11.76 -0.80 15.28
C THR A 138 -11.01 0.53 15.50
N ILE A 139 -10.59 1.19 14.41
CA ILE A 139 -10.06 2.55 14.43
C ILE A 139 -11.18 3.51 14.05
N THR A 140 -11.65 4.28 15.02
CA THR A 140 -12.84 5.13 14.87
C THR A 140 -12.52 6.63 14.82
N ARG A 141 -11.27 7.03 15.07
CA ARG A 141 -10.86 8.43 15.17
C ARG A 141 -9.50 8.66 14.52
N TRP A 142 -9.29 9.85 13.95
CA TRP A 142 -8.06 10.21 13.25
C TRP A 142 -6.83 10.38 14.17
N ASP A 143 -7.04 10.65 15.46
CA ASP A 143 -5.99 10.77 16.48
C ASP A 143 -5.55 9.42 17.09
N ASP A 144 -6.02 8.31 16.52
CA ASP A 144 -5.66 6.96 16.95
C ASP A 144 -4.13 6.76 17.02
N PRO A 145 -3.60 6.08 18.06
CA PRO A 145 -2.16 5.87 18.23
C PRO A 145 -1.47 5.25 17.00
N LEU A 146 -2.12 4.31 16.30
CA LEU A 146 -1.53 3.69 15.10
C LEU A 146 -1.42 4.70 13.95
N LEU A 147 -2.45 5.53 13.76
CA LEU A 147 -2.42 6.59 12.75
C LEU A 147 -1.38 7.66 13.07
N ARG A 148 -1.22 8.03 14.35
CA ARG A 148 -0.15 8.94 14.79
C ARG A 148 1.24 8.36 14.55
N ALA A 149 1.42 7.06 14.78
CA ALA A 149 2.68 6.38 14.51
C ALA A 149 3.03 6.35 13.01
N ASP A 150 2.04 6.19 12.13
CA ASP A 150 2.23 6.24 10.68
C ASP A 150 2.50 7.67 10.16
N ASN A 151 2.11 8.71 10.91
CA ASN A 151 2.18 10.13 10.53
C ASN A 151 2.99 10.96 11.55
N PRO A 152 4.28 10.65 11.78
CA PRO A 152 5.10 11.36 12.76
C PRO A 152 5.24 12.85 12.40
N GLY A 153 5.16 13.71 13.41
CA GLY A 153 5.26 15.16 13.24
C GLY A 153 3.97 15.85 12.79
N VAL A 154 2.87 15.10 12.63
CA VAL A 154 1.54 15.64 12.31
C VAL A 154 0.59 15.43 13.49
N ALA A 155 0.01 16.51 14.00
CA ALA A 155 -1.04 16.43 15.02
C ALA A 155 -2.39 16.11 14.34
N LEU A 156 -2.65 14.82 14.09
CA LEU A 156 -3.92 14.38 13.52
C LEU A 156 -5.10 14.79 14.44
N PRO A 157 -6.22 15.25 13.87
CA PRO A 157 -7.31 15.83 14.65
C PRO A 157 -8.04 14.76 15.46
N ALA A 158 -8.54 15.16 16.63
CA ALA A 158 -9.46 14.39 17.45
C ALA A 158 -10.88 14.34 16.83
N GLN A 159 -10.97 13.84 15.61
CA GLN A 159 -12.16 13.78 14.77
C GLN A 159 -12.55 12.32 14.51
N ALA A 160 -13.84 12.01 14.53
CA ALA A 160 -14.34 10.69 14.14
C ALA A 160 -14.05 10.42 12.65
N ILE A 161 -13.64 9.20 12.35
CA ILE A 161 -13.50 8.72 10.98
C ILE A 161 -14.90 8.35 10.47
N ALA A 162 -15.19 8.76 9.23
CA ALA A 162 -16.41 8.37 8.53
C ALA A 162 -16.06 7.48 7.34
N PRO A 163 -15.97 6.15 7.51
CA PRO A 163 -15.72 5.25 6.40
C PRO A 163 -16.89 5.29 5.41
N VAL A 164 -16.59 5.57 4.14
CA VAL A 164 -17.55 5.53 3.04
C VAL A 164 -17.25 4.30 2.21
N VAL A 165 -18.22 3.41 2.12
CA VAL A 165 -18.03 2.07 1.54
C VAL A 165 -19.01 1.82 0.41
N ARG A 166 -18.73 0.82 -0.43
CA ARG A 166 -19.61 0.41 -1.51
C ARG A 166 -20.81 -0.35 -0.95
N GLY A 167 -22.01 0.17 -1.20
CA GLY A 167 -23.28 -0.48 -0.86
C GLY A 167 -23.72 -1.53 -1.89
N ASP A 168 -23.15 -1.45 -3.10
CA ASP A 168 -23.35 -2.40 -4.19
C ASP A 168 -22.26 -3.47 -4.22
N ALA A 169 -22.58 -4.66 -4.73
CA ALA A 169 -21.62 -5.73 -4.94
C ALA A 169 -20.62 -5.34 -6.02
N THR A 170 -19.32 -5.35 -5.69
CA THR A 170 -18.28 -4.91 -6.63
C THR A 170 -16.94 -5.61 -6.41
N ALA A 171 -16.15 -5.70 -7.47
CA ALA A 171 -14.79 -6.20 -7.40
C ALA A 171 -13.86 -5.28 -6.59
N THR A 172 -14.10 -3.97 -6.58
CA THR A 172 -13.31 -3.00 -5.79
C THR A 172 -13.33 -3.35 -4.29
N THR A 173 -14.50 -3.75 -3.78
CA THR A 173 -14.66 -4.25 -2.40
C THR A 173 -13.96 -5.59 -2.22
N LEU A 174 -14.10 -6.50 -3.18
CA LEU A 174 -13.48 -7.81 -3.12
C LEU A 174 -11.94 -7.70 -3.08
N GLU A 175 -11.34 -6.82 -3.87
CA GLU A 175 -9.90 -6.58 -3.86
C GLU A 175 -9.43 -6.07 -2.51
N LEU A 176 -10.10 -5.05 -1.93
CA LEU A 176 -9.74 -4.53 -0.63
C LEU A 176 -9.84 -5.61 0.46
N THR A 177 -10.99 -6.28 0.51
CA THR A 177 -11.28 -7.27 1.57
C THR A 177 -10.41 -8.51 1.46
N ARG A 178 -10.07 -8.96 0.25
CA ARG A 178 -9.10 -10.05 0.02
C ARG A 178 -7.69 -9.67 0.46
N TRP A 179 -7.26 -8.45 0.14
CA TRP A 179 -5.96 -7.97 0.60
C TRP A 179 -5.92 -7.87 2.12
N MET A 180 -6.96 -7.33 2.76
CA MET A 180 -7.05 -7.27 4.23
C MET A 180 -7.10 -8.67 4.86
N GLU A 181 -7.86 -9.60 4.29
CA GLU A 181 -7.91 -11.00 4.74
C GLU A 181 -6.55 -11.70 4.62
N SER A 182 -5.84 -11.50 3.51
CA SER A 182 -4.55 -12.16 3.25
C SER A 182 -3.39 -11.58 4.05
N GLU A 183 -3.33 -10.25 4.14
CA GLU A 183 -2.15 -9.53 4.65
C GLU A 183 -2.34 -9.04 6.09
N HIS A 184 -3.60 -8.95 6.56
CA HIS A 184 -3.98 -8.33 7.82
C HIS A 184 -5.09 -9.11 8.55
N SER A 185 -5.07 -10.44 8.46
CA SER A 185 -6.07 -11.35 9.06
C SER A 185 -6.28 -11.16 10.56
N ASP A 186 -5.26 -10.69 11.27
CA ASP A 186 -5.30 -10.43 12.71
C ASP A 186 -6.23 -9.25 13.07
N VAL A 187 -6.47 -8.35 12.11
CA VAL A 187 -7.34 -7.17 12.25
C VAL A 187 -8.63 -7.31 11.44
N TRP A 188 -8.57 -8.02 10.29
CA TRP A 188 -9.70 -8.23 9.40
C TRP A 188 -10.16 -9.69 9.40
N SER A 189 -11.27 -9.97 10.09
CA SER A 189 -11.85 -11.31 10.22
C SER A 189 -13.11 -11.52 9.38
N ALA A 190 -13.61 -10.49 8.69
CA ALA A 190 -14.85 -10.59 7.90
C ALA A 190 -14.67 -11.32 6.56
N GLY A 191 -13.43 -11.65 6.21
CA GLY A 191 -13.06 -12.37 5.00
C GLY A 191 -13.21 -11.55 3.72
N ALA A 192 -12.91 -12.18 2.59
CA ALA A 192 -13.12 -11.62 1.26
C ALA A 192 -14.61 -11.56 0.88
N SER A 193 -15.08 -10.42 0.35
CA SER A 193 -16.46 -10.26 -0.09
C SER A 193 -16.63 -9.21 -1.18
N THR A 194 -17.57 -9.41 -2.10
CA THR A 194 -17.97 -8.36 -3.06
C THR A 194 -18.89 -7.30 -2.45
N VAL A 195 -19.57 -7.63 -1.35
CA VAL A 195 -20.41 -6.70 -0.58
C VAL A 195 -19.69 -6.35 0.70
N PHE A 196 -19.50 -5.06 0.94
CA PHE A 196 -18.68 -4.64 2.08
C PHE A 196 -19.43 -4.94 3.39
N PRO A 197 -18.83 -5.69 4.34
CA PRO A 197 -19.46 -5.99 5.61
C PRO A 197 -19.42 -4.74 6.51
N THR A 198 -20.50 -3.95 6.51
CA THR A 198 -20.56 -2.71 7.31
C THR A 198 -20.51 -3.02 8.80
N ALA A 199 -19.53 -2.42 9.50
CA ALA A 199 -19.28 -2.72 10.90
C ALA A 199 -20.15 -1.89 11.88
N GLY A 200 -20.90 -0.88 11.41
CA GLY A 200 -21.75 -0.08 12.29
C GLY A 200 -22.30 1.21 11.69
N PRO A 201 -22.96 2.06 12.50
CA PRO A 201 -23.66 3.26 12.04
C PRO A 201 -22.74 4.39 11.56
N ALA A 202 -21.43 4.33 11.85
CA ALA A 202 -20.43 5.29 11.35
C ALA A 202 -20.09 5.09 9.86
N PHE A 203 -20.48 3.95 9.28
CA PHE A 203 -20.22 3.62 7.88
C PHE A 203 -21.31 4.21 6.99
N HIS A 204 -20.90 4.85 5.90
CA HIS A 204 -21.78 5.40 4.89
C HIS A 204 -21.70 4.57 3.61
N ALA A 205 -22.75 3.81 3.32
CA ALA A 205 -22.82 3.07 2.07
C ALA A 205 -23.25 4.00 0.92
N GLN A 206 -22.51 3.98 -0.18
CA GLN A 206 -22.88 4.63 -1.43
C GLN A 206 -22.75 3.65 -2.59
N ASN A 207 -23.53 3.84 -3.65
CA ASN A 207 -23.49 2.97 -4.82
C ASN A 207 -22.52 3.51 -5.88
N GLY A 208 -21.68 2.63 -6.39
CA GLY A 208 -20.73 2.94 -7.46
C GLY A 208 -19.58 3.88 -7.05
N SER A 209 -18.53 3.88 -7.86
CA SER A 209 -17.30 4.65 -7.59
C SER A 209 -17.52 6.17 -7.51
N LEU A 210 -18.39 6.72 -8.36
CA LEU A 210 -18.75 8.14 -8.31
C LEU A 210 -19.56 8.48 -7.05
N GLY A 211 -20.40 7.57 -6.55
CA GLY A 211 -21.17 7.78 -5.34
C GLY A 211 -20.26 7.89 -4.11
N VAL A 212 -19.34 6.94 -3.93
CA VAL A 212 -18.40 6.96 -2.80
C VAL A 212 -17.43 8.14 -2.87
N ALA A 213 -16.80 8.40 -4.03
CA ALA A 213 -15.88 9.53 -4.19
C ALA A 213 -16.61 10.88 -4.08
N GLY A 214 -17.81 10.97 -4.68
CA GLY A 214 -18.65 12.16 -4.63
C GLY A 214 -19.07 12.53 -3.21
N TYR A 215 -19.38 11.54 -2.36
CA TYR A 215 -19.69 11.75 -0.94
C TYR A 215 -18.48 12.33 -0.20
N VAL A 216 -17.30 11.71 -0.33
CA VAL A 216 -16.07 12.15 0.37
C VAL A 216 -15.69 13.58 -0.04
N ALA A 217 -15.89 13.95 -1.31
CA ALA A 217 -15.56 15.27 -1.84
C ALA A 217 -16.45 16.41 -1.32
N GLN A 218 -17.61 16.11 -0.71
CA GLN A 218 -18.49 17.17 -0.21
C GLN A 218 -17.94 17.82 1.06
N SER A 219 -18.40 19.05 1.34
CA SER A 219 -18.03 19.78 2.56
C SER A 219 -18.45 19.07 3.85
N TYR A 220 -19.55 18.31 3.82
CA TYR A 220 -19.98 17.46 4.94
C TYR A 220 -19.14 16.18 5.07
N GLY A 221 -18.38 15.80 4.05
CA GLY A 221 -17.50 14.64 4.02
C GLY A 221 -16.18 14.85 4.76
N ARG A 222 -16.03 15.92 5.54
CA ARG A 222 -14.83 16.13 6.36
C ARG A 222 -14.68 14.99 7.37
N GLY A 223 -13.48 14.42 7.45
CA GLY A 223 -13.14 13.23 8.23
C GLY A 223 -13.48 11.91 7.51
N ALA A 224 -14.03 11.96 6.30
CA ALA A 224 -14.37 10.76 5.55
C ALA A 224 -13.17 10.17 4.79
N ILE A 225 -13.20 8.85 4.65
CA ILE A 225 -12.24 8.07 3.86
C ILE A 225 -13.00 6.97 3.12
N THR A 226 -12.60 6.70 1.87
CA THR A 226 -13.16 5.63 1.04
C THR A 226 -12.05 4.86 0.34
N TYR A 227 -12.40 3.70 -0.20
CA TYR A 227 -11.60 2.98 -1.18
C TYR A 227 -12.28 3.13 -2.54
N VAL A 228 -11.51 3.55 -3.54
CA VAL A 228 -12.03 3.78 -4.88
C VAL A 228 -10.90 3.67 -5.89
N GLU A 229 -11.24 3.37 -7.14
CA GLU A 229 -10.27 3.41 -8.23
C GLU A 229 -9.68 4.81 -8.35
N ASN A 230 -8.35 4.91 -8.45
CA ASN A 230 -7.63 6.19 -8.43
C ASN A 230 -8.15 7.22 -9.46
N THR A 231 -8.65 6.76 -10.61
CA THR A 231 -9.30 7.62 -11.63
C THR A 231 -10.46 8.45 -11.07
N TYR A 232 -11.27 7.91 -10.14
CA TYR A 232 -12.38 8.64 -9.54
C TYR A 232 -11.91 9.60 -8.45
N ALA A 233 -10.92 9.19 -7.63
CA ALA A 233 -10.30 10.09 -6.66
C ALA A 233 -9.70 11.32 -7.36
N TYR A 234 -8.93 11.09 -8.45
CA TYR A 234 -8.33 12.12 -9.28
C TYR A 234 -9.40 13.06 -9.89
N LYS A 235 -10.44 12.51 -10.52
CA LYS A 235 -11.52 13.31 -11.13
C LYS A 235 -12.32 14.11 -10.09
N SER A 236 -12.45 13.61 -8.87
CA SER A 236 -13.11 14.29 -7.77
C SER A 236 -12.22 15.28 -7.03
N GLY A 237 -10.94 15.43 -7.42
CA GLY A 237 -9.98 16.33 -6.77
C GLY A 237 -9.64 15.92 -5.33
N LEU A 238 -9.81 14.63 -5.00
CA LEU A 238 -9.55 14.10 -3.67
C LEU A 238 -8.07 13.78 -3.48
N SER A 239 -7.61 13.94 -2.25
CA SER A 239 -6.30 13.42 -1.83
C SER A 239 -6.40 11.92 -1.59
N THR A 240 -5.31 11.21 -1.85
CA THR A 240 -5.20 9.77 -1.67
C THR A 240 -4.09 9.47 -0.67
N ALA A 241 -4.33 8.52 0.24
CA ALA A 241 -3.35 8.16 1.25
C ALA A 241 -2.20 7.37 0.61
N LYS A 242 -0.99 7.59 1.13
CA LYS A 242 0.17 6.75 0.86
C LYS A 242 0.08 5.47 1.69
N ILE A 243 0.27 4.33 1.06
CA ILE A 243 0.15 3.01 1.71
C ILE A 243 1.54 2.40 1.90
N LEU A 244 1.81 1.90 3.10
CA LEU A 244 3.04 1.20 3.41
C LEU A 244 3.19 -0.06 2.55
N ASN A 245 4.24 -0.13 1.74
CA ASN A 245 4.56 -1.29 0.93
C ASN A 245 5.54 -2.26 1.63
N ALA A 246 5.77 -3.42 1.02
CA ALA A 246 6.65 -4.46 1.56
C ALA A 246 8.12 -4.04 1.67
N ALA A 247 8.55 -3.01 0.93
CA ALA A 247 9.89 -2.44 1.02
C ALA A 247 10.03 -1.39 2.14
N GLY A 248 8.96 -1.13 2.90
CA GLY A 248 8.96 -0.21 4.02
C GLY A 248 8.81 1.26 3.65
N TYR A 249 8.20 1.58 2.51
CA TYR A 249 7.89 2.96 2.09
C TYR A 249 6.38 3.18 2.00
N TYR A 250 5.91 4.37 2.38
CA TYR A 250 4.55 4.82 2.14
C TYR A 250 4.45 5.38 0.72
N ILE A 251 3.73 4.69 -0.15
CA ILE A 251 3.65 5.00 -1.58
C ILE A 251 2.24 5.45 -1.96
N ALA A 252 2.12 6.53 -2.73
CA ALA A 252 0.86 6.99 -3.31
C ALA A 252 0.48 6.17 -4.56
N PRO A 253 -0.81 6.08 -4.94
CA PRO A 253 -1.27 5.37 -6.14
C PRO A 253 -0.95 6.12 -7.44
N THR A 254 0.31 6.49 -7.67
CA THR A 254 0.72 7.13 -8.94
C THR A 254 0.71 6.11 -10.08
N PRO A 255 0.48 6.54 -11.33
CA PRO A 255 0.53 5.65 -12.49
C PRO A 255 1.81 4.81 -12.55
N GLU A 256 2.97 5.40 -12.27
CA GLU A 256 4.26 4.71 -12.30
C GLU A 256 4.37 3.68 -11.17
N ALA A 257 3.98 4.04 -9.95
CA ALA A 257 4.05 3.15 -8.78
C ALA A 257 3.17 1.90 -8.96
N VAL A 258 1.98 2.10 -9.55
CA VAL A 258 1.06 1.03 -9.89
C VAL A 258 1.62 0.17 -11.02
N SER A 259 2.10 0.77 -12.11
CA SER A 259 2.71 0.01 -13.22
C SER A 259 3.92 -0.82 -12.79
N ILE A 260 4.72 -0.32 -11.83
CA ILE A 260 5.85 -1.07 -11.24
C ILE A 260 5.33 -2.27 -10.47
N ALA A 261 4.34 -2.08 -9.58
CA ALA A 261 3.75 -3.18 -8.81
C ALA A 261 3.16 -4.26 -9.73
N LEU A 262 2.50 -3.85 -10.82
CA LEU A 262 1.95 -4.73 -11.85
C LEU A 262 3.00 -5.50 -12.66
N GLY A 263 4.28 -5.10 -12.58
CA GLY A 263 5.38 -5.89 -13.13
C GLY A 263 5.52 -7.28 -12.47
N GLY A 264 5.07 -7.42 -11.23
CA GLY A 264 5.00 -8.70 -10.50
C GLY A 264 3.66 -9.44 -10.62
N ALA A 265 2.70 -8.89 -11.38
CA ALA A 265 1.42 -9.55 -11.60
C ALA A 265 1.59 -10.77 -12.52
N THR A 266 1.01 -11.90 -12.14
CA THR A 266 0.70 -12.94 -13.13
C THR A 266 -0.71 -12.72 -13.68
N PRO A 267 -0.98 -13.02 -14.96
CA PRO A 267 -2.28 -12.80 -15.59
C PRO A 267 -3.47 -13.53 -14.92
N ASP A 268 -3.18 -14.46 -14.00
CA ASP A 268 -4.09 -15.31 -13.26
C ASP A 268 -3.97 -15.18 -11.72
N ALA A 269 -3.04 -14.37 -11.19
CA ALA A 269 -2.76 -14.33 -9.76
C ALA A 269 -3.81 -13.57 -8.95
N THR A 270 -4.06 -14.13 -7.77
CA THR A 270 -4.90 -13.62 -6.69
C THR A 270 -4.30 -12.45 -5.89
N GLY A 271 -3.23 -11.78 -6.39
CA GLY A 271 -2.73 -10.50 -5.86
C GLY A 271 -1.40 -10.53 -5.10
N THR A 272 -0.90 -11.67 -4.61
CA THR A 272 0.26 -11.71 -3.68
C THR A 272 1.57 -11.15 -4.26
N GLY A 273 1.90 -11.43 -5.52
CA GLY A 273 3.08 -10.89 -6.21
C GLY A 273 3.04 -9.37 -6.43
N VAL A 274 1.83 -8.79 -6.41
CA VAL A 274 1.62 -7.34 -6.52
C VAL A 274 1.64 -6.69 -5.13
N TRP A 275 0.94 -7.27 -4.16
CA TRP A 275 0.85 -6.74 -2.79
C TRP A 275 2.21 -6.71 -2.07
N ARG A 276 3.04 -7.73 -2.30
CA ARG A 276 4.37 -7.86 -1.70
C ARG A 276 5.52 -7.55 -2.67
N HIS A 277 5.26 -6.74 -3.70
CA HIS A 277 6.29 -6.39 -4.68
C HIS A 277 7.50 -5.72 -3.97
N PRO A 278 8.75 -6.19 -4.21
CA PRO A 278 9.91 -5.78 -3.43
C PRO A 278 10.49 -4.42 -3.81
N ASP A 279 10.07 -3.84 -4.94
CA ASP A 279 10.53 -2.51 -5.37
C ASP A 279 9.97 -1.42 -4.44
N ALA A 280 10.84 -0.55 -3.93
CA ALA A 280 10.48 0.56 -3.04
C ALA A 280 9.41 1.49 -3.61
N ARG A 281 9.29 1.58 -4.93
CA ARG A 281 8.33 2.44 -5.64
C ARG A 281 6.96 1.79 -5.81
N ALA A 282 6.80 0.50 -5.51
CA ALA A 282 5.59 -0.24 -5.82
C ALA A 282 4.43 0.16 -4.90
N TYR A 283 3.26 0.45 -5.49
CA TYR A 283 2.02 0.66 -4.75
C TYR A 283 1.35 -0.70 -4.46
N PRO A 284 1.11 -1.06 -3.19
CA PRO A 284 0.71 -2.42 -2.83
C PRO A 284 -0.73 -2.75 -3.24
N LEU A 285 -1.64 -1.77 -3.27
CA LEU A 285 -3.04 -1.96 -3.66
C LEU A 285 -3.23 -1.74 -5.17
N SER A 286 -2.38 -2.38 -5.97
CA SER A 286 -2.43 -2.32 -7.43
C SER A 286 -3.16 -3.52 -8.02
N THR A 287 -3.90 -3.28 -9.10
CA THR A 287 -4.65 -4.32 -9.82
C THR A 287 -4.73 -3.96 -11.31
N PHE A 288 -5.31 -4.86 -12.10
CA PHE A 288 -5.65 -4.59 -13.48
C PHE A 288 -7.01 -5.17 -13.81
N THR A 289 -7.76 -4.46 -14.66
CA THR A 289 -8.98 -4.98 -15.27
C THR A 289 -8.63 -5.73 -16.55
N SER A 290 -9.35 -6.82 -16.81
CA SER A 290 -9.13 -7.69 -17.95
C SER A 290 -10.31 -7.67 -18.91
N MET A 291 -10.01 -7.71 -20.20
CA MET A 291 -11.03 -7.97 -21.21
C MET A 291 -11.14 -9.47 -21.44
N ILE A 292 -12.36 -9.98 -21.30
CA ILE A 292 -12.76 -11.35 -21.61
C ILE A 292 -13.20 -11.40 -23.07
N VAL A 293 -12.56 -12.26 -23.85
CA VAL A 293 -12.73 -12.34 -25.31
C VAL A 293 -12.99 -13.78 -25.76
N PRO A 294 -13.81 -14.01 -26.80
CA PRO A 294 -13.98 -15.34 -27.37
C PRO A 294 -12.71 -15.76 -28.12
N THR A 295 -12.33 -17.03 -27.98
CA THR A 295 -11.23 -17.64 -28.78
C THR A 295 -11.76 -18.47 -29.95
N GLN A 296 -13.08 -18.54 -30.09
CA GLN A 296 -13.79 -19.15 -31.21
C GLN A 296 -15.05 -18.33 -31.54
N PRO A 297 -15.57 -18.39 -32.78
CA PRO A 297 -16.86 -17.78 -33.11
C PRO A 297 -17.98 -18.31 -32.21
N THR A 298 -18.92 -17.43 -31.85
CA THR A 298 -20.07 -17.75 -31.00
C THR A 298 -21.38 -17.42 -31.72
N ARG A 299 -22.53 -17.51 -31.04
CA ARG A 299 -23.82 -17.10 -31.61
C ARG A 299 -23.83 -15.65 -32.09
N VAL A 300 -23.09 -14.76 -31.45
CA VAL A 300 -23.07 -13.31 -31.75
C VAL A 300 -21.72 -12.79 -32.21
N PHE A 301 -20.63 -13.52 -31.95
CA PHE A 301 -19.27 -13.12 -32.26
C PHE A 301 -18.76 -13.81 -33.52
N THR A 302 -18.48 -13.04 -34.57
CA THR A 302 -17.99 -13.53 -35.87
C THR A 302 -16.51 -13.21 -36.08
N VAL A 303 -15.93 -13.76 -37.16
CA VAL A 303 -14.54 -13.49 -37.56
C VAL A 303 -14.32 -12.00 -37.88
N GLU A 304 -15.30 -11.34 -38.46
CA GLU A 304 -15.26 -9.90 -38.77
C GLU A 304 -15.24 -9.07 -37.47
N LYS A 305 -16.10 -9.44 -36.50
CA LYS A 305 -16.09 -8.81 -35.18
C LYS A 305 -14.79 -9.04 -34.43
N GLY A 306 -14.23 -10.23 -34.52
CA GLY A 306 -12.93 -10.52 -33.93
C GLY A 306 -11.78 -9.76 -34.58
N ARG A 307 -11.84 -9.45 -35.88
CA ARG A 307 -10.91 -8.51 -36.53
C ARG A 307 -11.06 -7.09 -35.99
N THR A 308 -12.28 -6.58 -35.83
CA THR A 308 -12.53 -5.26 -35.21
C THR A 308 -12.01 -5.23 -33.77
N LEU A 309 -12.36 -6.24 -32.97
CA LEU A 309 -11.96 -6.35 -31.56
C LEU A 309 -10.44 -6.42 -31.41
N SER A 310 -9.76 -7.16 -32.28
CA SER A 310 -8.30 -7.27 -32.25
C SER A 310 -7.61 -5.95 -32.56
N ARG A 311 -8.16 -5.15 -33.49
CA ARG A 311 -7.67 -3.79 -33.78
C ARG A 311 -7.91 -2.84 -32.60
N PHE A 312 -9.08 -2.93 -31.98
CA PHE A 312 -9.40 -2.15 -30.78
C PHE A 312 -8.44 -2.47 -29.63
N LEU A 313 -8.20 -3.76 -29.38
CA LEU A 313 -7.24 -4.21 -28.36
C LEU A 313 -5.81 -3.84 -28.68
N ALA A 314 -5.38 -3.90 -29.94
CA ALA A 314 -4.04 -3.43 -30.33
C ALA A 314 -3.87 -1.94 -30.09
N HIS A 315 -4.90 -1.15 -30.35
CA HIS A 315 -4.92 0.27 -29.96
C HIS A 315 -4.83 0.40 -28.43
N ALA A 316 -5.69 -0.30 -27.70
CA ALA A 316 -5.77 -0.23 -26.24
C ALA A 316 -4.45 -0.60 -25.55
N LEU A 317 -3.75 -1.64 -25.99
CA LEU A 317 -2.48 -2.12 -25.41
C LEU A 317 -1.27 -1.25 -25.76
N CYS A 318 -1.37 -0.45 -26.83
CA CYS A 318 -0.32 0.44 -27.29
C CYS A 318 -0.72 1.90 -27.13
N ARG A 319 -1.13 2.57 -28.22
CA ARG A 319 -1.41 4.01 -28.25
C ARG A 319 -2.38 4.45 -27.14
N GLY A 320 -3.37 3.63 -26.83
CA GLY A 320 -4.35 3.88 -25.78
C GLY A 320 -3.75 4.00 -24.37
N GLN A 321 -2.55 3.48 -24.14
CA GLN A 321 -1.84 3.57 -22.85
C GLN A 321 -1.18 4.94 -22.63
N GLN A 322 -0.92 5.72 -23.69
CA GLN A 322 -0.24 7.02 -23.59
C GLN A 322 -0.98 8.02 -22.70
N ASN A 323 -2.31 7.94 -22.65
CA ASN A 323 -3.15 8.85 -21.86
C ASN A 323 -3.60 8.25 -20.52
N ALA A 324 -3.11 7.06 -20.14
CA ALA A 324 -3.53 6.40 -18.91
C ALA A 324 -3.32 7.29 -17.68
N ALA A 325 -2.13 7.90 -17.54
CA ALA A 325 -1.79 8.78 -16.43
C ALA A 325 -2.71 9.99 -16.32
N GLY A 326 -3.05 10.64 -17.45
CA GLY A 326 -3.97 11.77 -17.49
C GLY A 326 -5.42 11.42 -17.10
N LEU A 327 -5.75 10.13 -17.07
CA LEU A 327 -7.03 9.60 -16.60
C LEU A 327 -6.97 9.08 -15.16
N GLY A 328 -5.80 9.11 -14.49
CA GLY A 328 -5.59 8.49 -13.18
C GLY A 328 -5.44 6.95 -13.23
N ASN A 329 -5.27 6.38 -14.42
CA ASN A 329 -4.97 4.96 -14.63
C ASN A 329 -3.46 4.74 -14.77
N ALA A 330 -3.02 3.50 -14.61
CA ALA A 330 -1.65 3.09 -14.79
C ALA A 330 -1.47 2.39 -16.15
N PRO A 331 -0.50 2.81 -16.97
CA PRO A 331 -0.22 2.14 -18.22
C PRO A 331 0.32 0.71 -17.96
N LEU A 332 -0.09 -0.26 -18.78
CA LEU A 332 0.34 -1.65 -18.57
C LEU A 332 1.85 -1.82 -18.80
N PRO A 333 2.58 -2.49 -17.87
CA PRO A 333 3.99 -2.81 -18.05
C PRO A 333 4.19 -3.84 -19.17
N LEU A 334 5.41 -3.89 -19.71
CA LEU A 334 5.79 -4.75 -20.83
C LEU A 334 5.41 -6.22 -20.66
N ALA A 335 5.55 -6.77 -19.45
CA ALA A 335 5.19 -8.15 -19.15
C ALA A 335 3.69 -8.42 -19.39
N LEU A 336 2.82 -7.53 -18.93
CA LEU A 336 1.38 -7.65 -19.13
C LEU A 336 0.98 -7.39 -20.58
N VAL A 337 1.62 -6.45 -21.28
CA VAL A 337 1.38 -6.25 -22.73
C VAL A 337 1.77 -7.50 -23.54
N ARG A 338 2.89 -8.15 -23.21
CA ARG A 338 3.28 -9.42 -23.86
C ARG A 338 2.28 -10.54 -23.57
N SER A 339 1.79 -10.64 -22.34
CA SER A 339 0.73 -11.60 -22.00
C SER A 339 -0.57 -11.30 -22.73
N ALA A 340 -0.99 -10.04 -22.81
CA ALA A 340 -2.19 -9.66 -23.54
C ALA A 340 -2.04 -9.93 -25.05
N SER A 341 -0.85 -9.70 -25.59
CA SER A 341 -0.50 -9.97 -26.99
C SER A 341 -0.61 -11.46 -27.35
N SER A 342 -0.27 -12.38 -26.44
CA SER A 342 -0.41 -13.81 -26.72
C SER A 342 -1.88 -14.22 -26.82
N VAL A 343 -2.73 -13.66 -25.96
CA VAL A 343 -4.19 -13.86 -26.01
C VAL A 343 -4.80 -13.21 -27.26
N LEU A 344 -4.38 -11.98 -27.59
CA LEU A 344 -4.82 -11.28 -28.79
C LEU A 344 -4.66 -12.16 -30.04
N ALA A 345 -3.53 -12.86 -30.17
CA ALA A 345 -3.25 -13.76 -31.30
C ALA A 345 -4.24 -14.95 -31.43
N THR A 346 -5.02 -15.25 -30.38
CA THR A 346 -6.01 -16.33 -30.36
C THR A 346 -7.42 -15.89 -30.79
N ILE A 347 -7.67 -14.59 -30.92
CA ILE A 347 -8.99 -14.07 -31.28
C ILE A 347 -9.28 -14.40 -32.76
N PRO A 348 -10.46 -14.99 -33.08
CA PRO A 348 -10.88 -15.25 -34.45
C PRO A 348 -10.76 -14.01 -35.35
N GLY A 349 -10.17 -14.16 -36.53
CA GLY A 349 -10.03 -13.06 -37.50
C GLY A 349 -8.87 -12.10 -37.24
N ASN A 350 -8.06 -12.34 -36.21
CA ASN A 350 -6.81 -11.63 -35.98
C ASN A 350 -5.67 -12.16 -36.88
N SER A 351 -4.71 -11.29 -37.23
CA SER A 351 -3.55 -11.63 -38.06
C SER A 351 -2.22 -11.74 -37.28
N GLY A 352 -2.20 -11.51 -35.96
CA GLY A 352 -1.00 -11.71 -35.13
C GLY A 352 -1.01 -10.98 -33.79
N GLY A 353 0.07 -11.12 -33.02
CA GLY A 353 0.26 -10.39 -31.75
C GLY A 353 0.71 -8.93 -31.95
N ILE A 354 0.96 -8.25 -30.82
CA ILE A 354 1.56 -6.92 -30.76
C ILE A 354 3.07 -7.01 -31.00
N ASP A 355 3.58 -6.22 -31.95
CA ASP A 355 5.00 -5.90 -32.00
C ASP A 355 5.33 -4.85 -30.93
N VAL A 356 5.88 -5.31 -29.81
CA VAL A 356 6.24 -4.44 -28.68
C VAL A 356 7.30 -3.40 -29.04
N ASN A 357 8.08 -3.58 -30.12
CA ASN A 357 9.05 -2.58 -30.55
C ASN A 357 8.42 -1.43 -31.34
N ALA A 358 7.23 -1.66 -31.93
CA ALA A 358 6.44 -0.64 -32.62
C ALA A 358 5.26 -0.12 -31.77
N CYS A 359 5.10 -0.66 -30.56
CA CYS A 359 4.00 -0.35 -29.66
C CYS A 359 4.27 0.97 -28.91
N ALA A 360 3.44 1.97 -29.15
CA ALA A 360 3.52 3.25 -28.45
C ALA A 360 2.97 3.14 -27.01
N ASN A 361 3.74 2.62 -26.07
CA ASN A 361 3.38 2.51 -24.65
C ASN A 361 4.40 3.31 -23.79
N PRO A 362 3.98 4.08 -22.77
CA PRO A 362 4.90 4.91 -21.99
C PRO A 362 5.78 4.14 -21.00
N THR A 363 5.55 2.84 -20.79
CA THR A 363 6.30 2.03 -19.82
C THR A 363 7.51 1.30 -20.40
N PHE A 364 7.63 1.23 -21.73
CA PHE A 364 8.73 0.55 -22.40
C PHE A 364 9.00 1.14 -23.78
N VAL A 365 10.19 0.87 -24.31
CA VAL A 365 10.62 1.21 -25.67
C VAL A 365 11.19 0.00 -26.40
N ALA A 366 11.46 0.14 -27.69
CA ALA A 366 12.07 -0.92 -28.49
C ALA A 366 13.37 -1.44 -27.84
N GLY A 367 13.51 -2.76 -27.76
CA GLY A 367 14.65 -3.44 -27.14
C GLY A 367 14.55 -3.69 -25.63
N ASP A 368 13.54 -3.15 -24.93
CA ASP A 368 13.37 -3.38 -23.50
C ASP A 368 13.10 -4.86 -23.15
N THR A 369 13.56 -5.24 -21.96
CA THR A 369 13.35 -6.58 -21.38
C THR A 369 12.39 -6.50 -20.19
N ALA A 370 11.92 -7.64 -19.69
CA ALA A 370 10.99 -7.65 -18.55
C ALA A 370 11.59 -7.05 -17.27
N THR A 371 12.92 -7.09 -17.12
CA THR A 371 13.66 -6.62 -15.93
C THR A 371 14.37 -5.29 -16.14
N ASP A 372 14.37 -4.76 -17.36
CA ASP A 372 14.98 -3.48 -17.72
C ASP A 372 14.09 -2.77 -18.75
N THR A 373 13.14 -2.00 -18.24
CA THR A 373 12.15 -1.23 -19.01
C THR A 373 12.36 0.26 -18.84
N LEU A 374 11.86 1.07 -19.77
CA LEU A 374 11.79 2.51 -19.64
C LEU A 374 11.23 2.92 -18.27
N LEU A 375 10.10 2.31 -17.86
CA LEU A 375 9.47 2.57 -16.56
C LEU A 375 10.44 2.39 -15.38
N LEU A 376 11.17 1.27 -15.33
CA LEU A 376 12.09 0.99 -14.22
C LEU A 376 13.28 1.95 -14.20
N ARG A 377 13.71 2.43 -15.37
CA ARG A 377 14.82 3.40 -15.51
C ARG A 377 14.39 4.84 -15.21
N SER A 378 13.16 5.23 -15.53
CA SER A 378 12.69 6.62 -15.45
C SER A 378 11.89 6.95 -14.18
N ALA A 379 11.27 5.95 -13.54
CA ALA A 379 10.44 6.20 -12.37
C ALA A 379 11.29 6.62 -11.16
N PRO A 380 10.98 7.76 -10.51
CA PRO A 380 11.75 8.26 -9.39
C PRO A 380 11.62 7.33 -8.18
N MET A 381 12.70 7.22 -7.39
CA MET A 381 12.62 6.58 -6.08
C MET A 381 11.75 7.43 -5.13
N PRO A 382 11.01 6.80 -4.20
CA PRO A 382 10.34 7.55 -3.14
C PRO A 382 11.38 8.29 -2.28
N PRO A 383 11.03 9.47 -1.74
CA PRO A 383 11.93 10.20 -0.84
C PRO A 383 12.11 9.44 0.48
N ASP A 384 13.26 9.63 1.15
CA ASP A 384 13.54 9.03 2.45
C ASP A 384 12.51 9.40 3.52
N SER A 385 11.85 10.56 3.38
CA SER A 385 10.77 10.98 4.27
C SER A 385 9.57 10.04 4.25
N ASP A 386 9.35 9.33 3.14
CA ASP A 386 8.28 8.33 2.98
C ASP A 386 8.70 6.94 3.44
N LYS A 387 9.97 6.75 3.83
CA LYS A 387 10.41 5.52 4.46
C LYS A 387 9.77 5.42 5.84
N ARG A 388 9.18 4.28 6.16
CA ARG A 388 8.70 3.99 7.51
C ARG A 388 9.86 4.05 8.46
N MET A 389 9.80 5.01 9.37
CA MET A 389 10.66 5.00 10.55
C MET A 389 10.16 3.87 11.44
N PRO A 390 11.02 2.90 11.82
CA PRO A 390 10.69 1.99 12.90
C PRO A 390 10.23 2.83 14.09
N PRO A 391 9.21 2.42 14.86
CA PRO A 391 8.83 3.15 16.06
C PRO A 391 10.09 3.34 16.91
N GLY A 392 10.55 4.59 16.97
CA GLY A 392 11.54 5.01 17.97
C GLY A 392 10.90 4.91 19.35
N PRO A 393 11.68 4.83 20.43
CA PRO A 393 11.13 4.71 21.77
C PRO A 393 10.46 6.04 22.16
N HIS A 394 9.13 6.12 22.21
CA HIS A 394 8.40 7.25 22.80
C HIS A 394 7.12 6.82 23.55
N GLU A 395 7.13 7.13 24.86
CA GLU A 395 6.10 7.41 25.88
C GLU A 395 4.66 6.81 25.80
N SER A 396 4.17 6.33 26.94
CA SER A 396 3.02 5.42 27.17
C SER A 396 1.68 6.09 27.55
N THR A 397 0.56 5.32 27.49
CA THR A 397 -0.58 5.29 28.47
C THR A 397 -1.60 4.14 28.15
N GLY A 398 -2.16 3.46 29.18
CA GLY A 398 -2.86 2.11 29.22
C GLY A 398 -4.27 1.94 28.59
N ALA A 399 -5.03 0.81 28.64
CA ALA A 399 -5.19 -0.30 29.62
C ALA A 399 -5.81 -1.65 29.08
N GLU A 400 -5.56 -2.77 29.82
CA GLU A 400 -6.20 -4.13 30.11
C GLU A 400 -6.62 -5.28 29.10
N LEU A 401 -6.06 -6.50 29.39
CA LEU A 401 -6.45 -7.96 29.32
C LEU A 401 -6.95 -8.61 27.98
N ASP A 402 -6.50 -9.80 27.48
CA ASP A 402 -6.32 -11.16 28.05
C ASP A 402 -5.31 -12.08 27.28
N VAL A 403 -4.98 -13.25 27.87
CA VAL A 403 -3.79 -14.14 27.69
C VAL A 403 -3.96 -15.37 26.74
N ALA A 404 -2.87 -15.78 26.05
CA ALA A 404 -2.43 -17.19 25.89
C ALA A 404 -0.94 -17.32 25.45
N ILE A 405 -0.10 -17.95 26.29
CA ILE A 405 1.37 -18.14 26.21
C ILE A 405 1.71 -19.33 25.28
N THR A 406 2.33 -19.14 24.10
CA THR A 406 3.77 -19.16 23.73
C THR A 406 4.62 -20.36 24.19
N ALA A 407 5.45 -20.89 23.28
CA ALA A 407 6.87 -20.98 23.63
C ALA A 407 7.48 -19.71 23.03
N SER A 408 7.97 -18.81 23.88
CA SER A 408 8.63 -17.59 23.44
C SER A 408 10.13 -17.79 23.63
N ASP A 409 10.97 -17.43 22.66
CA ASP A 409 12.43 -17.36 22.87
C ASP A 409 12.81 -15.92 23.25
N LEU A 410 12.13 -15.38 24.27
CA LEU A 410 12.19 -13.97 24.60
C LEU A 410 13.30 -13.67 25.61
N PHE A 411 14.18 -12.74 25.23
CA PHE A 411 15.20 -12.14 26.10
C PHE A 411 15.16 -10.62 25.98
N GLN A 412 14.57 -9.95 26.96
CA GLN A 412 14.21 -8.54 26.88
C GLN A 412 14.51 -7.79 28.18
N LEU A 413 14.99 -6.56 28.03
CA LEU A 413 15.02 -5.55 29.10
C LEU A 413 14.00 -4.47 28.77
N THR A 414 13.03 -4.28 29.66
CA THR A 414 12.06 -3.18 29.58
C THR A 414 12.43 -2.16 30.65
N ALA A 415 12.85 -0.95 30.25
CA ALA A 415 13.12 0.15 31.15
C ALA A 415 12.01 1.21 31.06
N PRO A 416 11.79 2.05 32.08
CA PRO A 416 10.75 3.06 32.03
C PRO A 416 11.10 4.16 31.01
N THR A 417 10.09 4.79 30.44
CA THR A 417 10.22 5.90 29.47
C THR A 417 10.61 7.23 30.10
N THR A 418 11.12 7.25 31.34
CA THR A 418 11.43 8.49 32.06
C THR A 418 12.44 9.32 31.28
N THR A 419 12.01 10.47 30.77
CA THR A 419 12.79 11.32 29.86
C THR A 419 13.81 12.22 30.59
N SER A 420 13.76 12.32 31.93
CA SER A 420 14.77 13.01 32.76
C SER A 420 14.57 12.77 34.26
N ILE A 421 15.65 12.63 35.05
CA ILE A 421 15.61 12.65 36.52
C ILE A 421 16.24 13.96 36.98
N ASP A 422 15.47 14.78 37.69
CA ASP A 422 15.92 16.08 38.20
C ASP A 422 16.19 16.02 39.72
N PHE A 423 17.42 16.39 40.08
CA PHE A 423 17.87 16.50 41.47
C PHE A 423 17.65 17.90 42.06
N GLY A 424 17.23 18.87 41.25
CA GLY A 424 17.01 20.26 41.64
C GLY A 424 18.30 20.99 42.02
N ASP A 425 18.15 22.13 42.71
CA ASP A 425 19.26 22.96 43.14
C ASP A 425 20.06 22.30 44.29
N LEU A 426 21.30 21.90 43.99
CA LEU A 426 22.21 21.28 44.95
C LEU A 426 23.40 22.18 45.29
N GLY A 427 23.71 22.28 46.59
CA GLY A 427 24.91 22.94 47.08
C GLY A 427 26.15 22.03 46.99
N ARG A 428 27.31 22.60 46.67
CA ARG A 428 28.58 21.86 46.60
C ARG A 428 28.87 21.09 47.91
N GLY A 429 29.27 19.83 47.79
CA GLY A 429 29.62 18.97 48.90
C GLY A 429 28.45 18.52 49.78
N ARG A 430 27.20 18.80 49.37
CA ARG A 430 25.99 18.27 50.00
C ARG A 430 25.46 17.08 49.22
N ASP A 431 24.82 16.17 49.92
CA ASP A 431 24.14 15.03 49.34
C ASP A 431 22.74 15.47 48.89
N GLY A 432 22.36 15.11 47.67
CA GLY A 432 21.01 15.32 47.14
C GLY A 432 20.01 14.35 47.75
N VAL A 433 18.71 14.66 47.60
CA VAL A 433 17.63 13.73 48.00
C VAL A 433 17.65 12.53 47.05
N ALA A 434 17.51 11.33 47.59
CA ALA A 434 17.41 10.11 46.79
C ALA A 434 16.23 10.20 45.79
N ARG A 435 16.46 9.73 44.57
CA ARG A 435 15.48 9.68 43.48
C ARG A 435 15.48 8.29 42.87
N ALA A 436 14.31 7.70 42.68
CA ALA A 436 14.22 6.42 41.99
C ALA A 436 14.67 6.55 40.53
N LEU A 437 15.48 5.60 40.06
CA LEU A 437 15.81 5.40 38.66
C LEU A 437 14.55 5.08 37.86
N GLY A 438 13.62 4.38 38.50
CA GLY A 438 12.37 3.92 37.95
C GLY A 438 12.43 2.43 37.64
N ARG A 439 11.26 1.78 37.69
CA ARG A 439 11.15 0.34 37.54
C ARG A 439 11.55 -0.14 36.15
N PHE A 440 12.44 -1.12 36.11
CA PHE A 440 12.79 -1.86 34.89
C PHE A 440 12.61 -3.37 35.13
N THR A 441 12.31 -4.09 34.06
CA THR A 441 11.93 -5.50 34.08
C THR A 441 12.80 -6.28 33.11
N VAL A 442 13.37 -7.40 33.57
CA VAL A 442 14.09 -8.36 32.74
C VAL A 442 13.19 -9.56 32.50
N VAL A 443 12.97 -9.89 31.22
CA VAL A 443 12.30 -11.12 30.78
C VAL A 443 13.36 -12.03 30.16
N ASP A 444 13.58 -13.18 30.78
CA ASP A 444 14.33 -14.31 30.22
C ASP A 444 13.43 -15.55 30.23
N ASP A 445 12.82 -15.81 29.08
CA ASP A 445 12.00 -17.00 28.81
C ASP A 445 12.63 -17.85 27.70
N ARG A 446 13.93 -17.66 27.41
CA ARG A 446 14.63 -18.39 26.35
C ARG A 446 14.54 -19.90 26.54
N ASP A 447 14.50 -20.63 25.42
CA ASP A 447 14.52 -22.09 25.40
C ASP A 447 15.77 -22.67 26.11
N ARG A 448 16.87 -21.89 26.13
CA ARG A 448 18.10 -22.21 26.86
C ARG A 448 18.47 -21.09 27.83
N LEU A 449 18.18 -21.34 29.10
CA LEU A 449 18.48 -20.44 30.23
C LEU A 449 19.95 -20.55 30.67
N ALA A 450 20.86 -19.94 29.91
CA ALA A 450 22.29 -19.89 30.26
C ALA A 450 22.63 -18.89 31.39
N GLY A 451 21.63 -18.17 31.90
CA GLY A 451 21.77 -17.08 32.84
C GLY A 451 22.01 -15.74 32.16
N TRP A 452 22.02 -14.67 32.95
CA TRP A 452 22.19 -13.30 32.46
C TRP A 452 22.77 -12.39 33.53
N SER A 453 23.32 -11.26 33.08
CA SER A 453 23.72 -10.16 33.96
C SER A 453 23.29 -8.84 33.36
N MET A 454 22.85 -7.93 34.21
CA MET A 454 22.53 -6.58 33.82
C MET A 454 23.55 -5.61 34.42
N GLN A 455 24.17 -4.83 33.54
CA GLN A 455 25.16 -3.82 33.89
C GLN A 455 24.53 -2.43 33.84
N ILE A 456 25.03 -1.54 34.70
CA ILE A 456 24.75 -0.12 34.66
C ILE A 456 26.05 0.66 34.43
N ALA A 457 26.01 1.62 33.52
CA ALA A 457 27.07 2.58 33.27
C ALA A 457 26.53 4.01 33.41
N VAL A 458 27.39 4.93 33.85
CA VAL A 458 27.05 6.35 34.02
C VAL A 458 28.15 7.17 33.38
N SER A 459 27.79 8.10 32.48
CA SER A 459 28.74 9.04 31.90
C SER A 459 29.15 10.10 32.90
N ASP A 460 30.30 10.73 32.69
CA ASP A 460 30.64 11.94 33.44
C ASP A 460 29.53 13.01 33.27
N PHE A 461 29.36 13.83 34.30
CA PHE A 461 28.45 14.96 34.26
C PHE A 461 29.08 16.08 33.44
N VAL A 462 28.32 16.64 32.49
CA VAL A 462 28.76 17.67 31.55
C VAL A 462 27.83 18.88 31.63
N GLY A 463 28.39 20.09 31.61
CA GLY A 463 27.62 21.33 31.60
C GLY A 463 26.70 21.41 30.37
N ARG A 464 25.44 21.81 30.55
CA ARG A 464 24.45 21.95 29.46
C ARG A 464 24.82 23.08 28.51
N ASP A 465 25.23 24.23 29.05
CA ASP A 465 25.59 25.41 28.27
C ASP A 465 27.11 25.53 28.00
N ASP A 466 27.93 24.81 28.78
CA ASP A 466 29.39 24.77 28.62
C ASP A 466 29.91 23.33 28.84
N PRO A 467 30.17 22.59 27.74
CA PRO A 467 30.67 21.22 27.80
C PRO A 467 32.09 21.08 28.37
N THR A 468 32.81 22.18 28.56
CA THR A 468 34.13 22.15 29.22
C THR A 468 34.02 21.97 30.73
N LEU A 469 32.86 22.30 31.31
CA LEU A 469 32.52 22.02 32.70
C LEU A 469 32.15 20.55 32.84
N ARG A 470 32.91 19.80 33.66
CA ARG A 470 32.66 18.37 33.88
C ARG A 470 33.08 17.91 35.26
N PHE A 471 32.41 16.87 35.75
CA PHE A 471 32.85 16.11 36.91
C PHE A 471 32.48 14.63 36.82
N SER A 472 33.19 13.79 37.57
CA SER A 472 33.16 12.34 37.42
C SER A 472 31.79 11.74 37.69
N SER A 473 31.45 10.69 36.93
CA SER A 473 30.29 9.82 37.17
C SER A 473 30.26 9.19 38.57
N ALA A 474 31.41 9.09 39.25
CA ALA A 474 31.51 8.64 40.64
C ALA A 474 30.64 9.45 41.61
N ALA A 475 30.26 10.67 41.25
CA ALA A 475 29.35 11.52 42.02
C ALA A 475 27.93 10.93 42.19
N LEU A 476 27.49 10.05 41.28
CA LEU A 476 26.18 9.38 41.35
C LEU A 476 26.32 8.03 42.05
N GLY A 477 25.69 7.86 43.21
CA GLY A 477 25.50 6.59 43.89
C GLY A 477 24.21 5.90 43.46
N ILE A 478 24.19 4.57 43.53
CA ILE A 478 23.09 3.71 43.07
C ILE A 478 22.89 2.58 44.07
N ASP A 479 21.67 2.42 44.57
CA ASP A 479 21.26 1.35 45.47
C ASP A 479 20.21 0.44 44.77
N PRO A 480 20.63 -0.70 44.19
CA PRO A 480 19.73 -1.60 43.46
C PRO A 480 18.72 -2.29 44.37
N GLN A 481 17.47 -2.36 43.92
CA GLN A 481 16.37 -2.99 44.64
C GLN A 481 15.66 -4.00 43.76
N GLU A 482 15.32 -5.16 44.34
CA GLU A 482 14.41 -6.12 43.72
C GLU A 482 12.99 -5.75 44.17
N VAL A 483 12.12 -5.44 43.20
CA VAL A 483 10.75 -5.02 43.48
C VAL A 483 9.84 -6.23 43.61
N VAL A 484 10.07 -7.25 42.78
CA VAL A 484 9.39 -8.54 42.82
C VAL A 484 10.44 -9.63 42.87
N HIS A 485 10.40 -10.46 43.91
CA HIS A 485 11.38 -11.51 44.12
C HIS A 485 11.21 -12.68 43.14
N HIS A 486 12.30 -13.10 42.49
CA HIS A 486 12.35 -14.32 41.69
C HIS A 486 13.48 -15.26 42.14
N ASP A 487 13.17 -16.55 42.24
CA ASP A 487 14.17 -17.56 42.62
C ASP A 487 15.32 -17.60 41.59
N GLY A 488 16.55 -17.49 42.07
CA GLY A 488 17.77 -17.47 41.23
C GLY A 488 18.07 -16.12 40.59
N VAL A 489 17.36 -15.06 40.98
CA VAL A 489 17.70 -13.67 40.68
C VAL A 489 18.34 -13.01 41.90
N ALA A 490 19.37 -12.19 41.67
CA ALA A 490 20.05 -11.44 42.73
C ALA A 490 20.38 -10.01 42.30
N VAL A 491 20.25 -9.06 43.24
CA VAL A 491 20.65 -7.65 43.05
C VAL A 491 22.14 -7.44 43.30
N GLY A 492 22.72 -6.48 42.57
CA GLY A 492 24.10 -6.05 42.73
C GLY A 492 24.34 -5.26 44.02
N SER A 493 25.62 -5.07 44.36
CA SER A 493 26.00 -4.30 45.55
C SER A 493 25.80 -2.79 45.35
N PRO A 494 25.29 -2.07 46.37
CA PRO A 494 25.14 -0.61 46.30
C PRO A 494 26.46 0.11 46.04
N GLN A 495 26.38 1.23 45.32
CA GLN A 495 27.50 2.15 45.06
C GLN A 495 27.27 3.46 45.80
N GLU A 496 28.22 3.87 46.63
CA GLU A 496 28.12 5.12 47.39
C GLU A 496 28.40 6.37 46.53
N ALA A 497 27.59 7.42 46.69
CA ALA A 497 27.77 8.69 45.97
C ALA A 497 29.12 9.36 46.34
N GLY A 498 29.91 9.65 45.32
CA GLY A 498 31.29 10.15 45.43
C GLY A 498 32.36 9.06 45.43
N GLN A 499 31.98 7.78 45.46
CA GLN A 499 32.90 6.63 45.41
C GLN A 499 32.47 5.56 44.39
N ALA A 500 31.39 5.80 43.65
CA ALA A 500 30.83 4.82 42.72
C ALA A 500 31.82 4.49 41.59
N VAL A 501 31.81 3.22 41.18
CA VAL A 501 32.62 2.72 40.05
C VAL A 501 31.67 2.18 38.98
N TYR A 502 31.84 2.66 37.75
CA TYR A 502 31.05 2.25 36.59
C TYR A 502 31.93 1.71 35.45
N PRO A 503 31.45 0.73 34.67
CA PRO A 503 30.17 0.03 34.83
C PRO A 503 30.20 -0.92 36.05
N THR A 504 29.03 -1.18 36.63
CA THR A 504 28.86 -2.17 37.70
C THR A 504 27.67 -3.09 37.41
N THR A 505 27.63 -4.24 38.07
CA THR A 505 26.51 -5.19 37.97
C THR A 505 25.35 -4.70 38.83
N LEU A 506 24.17 -4.57 38.23
CA LEU A 506 22.97 -4.12 38.92
C LEU A 506 22.07 -5.29 39.32
N ALA A 507 21.99 -6.34 38.49
CA ALA A 507 21.32 -7.60 38.84
C ALA A 507 21.85 -8.77 38.00
N THR A 508 21.60 -10.00 38.45
CA THR A 508 21.95 -11.23 37.73
C THR A 508 20.87 -12.29 37.86
N GLY A 509 20.68 -13.08 36.81
CA GLY A 509 19.95 -14.35 36.85
C GLY A 509 20.89 -15.54 36.66
N GLU A 510 20.75 -16.55 37.51
CA GLU A 510 21.54 -17.78 37.43
C GLU A 510 21.11 -18.65 36.23
N PRO A 511 21.98 -19.56 35.73
CA PRO A 511 21.58 -20.53 34.72
C PRO A 511 20.40 -21.40 35.19
N GLY A 512 19.44 -21.64 34.31
CA GLY A 512 18.20 -22.37 34.63
C GLY A 512 17.09 -21.49 35.22
N THR A 513 17.35 -20.21 35.51
CA THR A 513 16.33 -19.28 35.99
C THR A 513 15.57 -18.66 34.83
N THR A 514 14.28 -18.97 34.74
CA THR A 514 13.31 -18.21 33.93
C THR A 514 12.72 -17.12 34.81
N THR A 515 12.48 -15.95 34.24
CA THR A 515 11.74 -14.88 34.93
C THR A 515 10.27 -14.84 34.55
N THR A 516 9.77 -15.88 33.85
CA THR A 516 8.47 -15.93 33.17
C THR A 516 8.28 -14.75 32.19
N LEU A 517 7.14 -14.71 31.48
CA LEU A 517 6.78 -13.56 30.63
C LEU A 517 6.53 -12.28 31.43
N ASP A 518 6.20 -12.37 32.72
CA ASP A 518 5.94 -11.21 33.57
C ASP A 518 7.24 -10.50 33.99
N GLY A 519 8.36 -11.23 33.96
CA GLY A 519 9.72 -10.71 34.15
C GLY A 519 10.09 -10.34 35.60
N ALA A 520 11.38 -10.39 35.89
CA ALA A 520 11.92 -9.95 37.17
C ALA A 520 12.02 -8.42 37.18
N THR A 521 11.39 -7.78 38.16
CA THR A 521 11.29 -6.33 38.24
C THR A 521 12.19 -5.77 39.33
N PHE A 522 12.86 -4.68 39.00
CA PHE A 522 13.83 -4.02 39.84
C PHE A 522 13.62 -2.49 39.80
N ASP A 523 14.24 -1.80 40.74
CA ASP A 523 14.41 -0.35 40.74
C ASP A 523 15.82 -0.04 41.27
N ALA A 524 16.21 1.22 41.30
CA ALA A 524 17.39 1.64 42.04
C ALA A 524 17.23 3.06 42.56
N ASP A 525 17.59 3.28 43.83
CA ASP A 525 17.64 4.64 44.37
C ASP A 525 18.95 5.31 43.94
N LEU A 526 18.83 6.47 43.32
CA LEU A 526 19.94 7.31 42.88
C LEU A 526 20.19 8.41 43.90
N SER A 527 21.45 8.58 44.30
CA SER A 527 21.87 9.68 45.17
C SER A 527 23.00 10.46 44.51
N LEU A 528 22.92 11.79 44.49
CA LEU A 528 23.92 12.63 43.85
C LEU A 528 24.70 13.44 44.89
N ARG A 529 26.03 13.37 44.84
CA ARG A 529 26.92 14.19 45.66
C ARG A 529 27.78 15.10 44.79
N VAL A 530 27.44 16.39 44.76
CA VAL A 530 28.16 17.38 43.95
C VAL A 530 29.58 17.61 44.50
N PRO A 531 30.65 17.46 43.70
CA PRO A 531 32.02 17.73 44.13
C PRO A 531 32.21 19.15 44.66
N ARG A 532 33.14 19.33 45.61
CA ARG A 532 33.38 20.64 46.25
C ARG A 532 33.95 21.68 45.27
N ASP A 533 34.62 21.22 44.23
CA ASP A 533 35.31 22.00 43.20
C ASP A 533 34.48 22.19 41.92
N ALA A 534 33.32 21.53 41.77
CA ALA A 534 32.45 21.67 40.60
C ALA A 534 32.01 23.14 40.38
N ALA A 535 32.15 23.67 39.16
CA ALA A 535 31.73 25.03 38.83
C ALA A 535 30.19 25.20 38.93
N VAL A 536 29.71 26.43 39.14
CA VAL A 536 28.26 26.71 39.13
C VAL A 536 27.75 26.60 37.70
N GLY A 537 26.65 25.87 37.48
CA GLY A 537 26.00 25.70 36.18
C GLY A 537 25.05 24.50 36.18
N ASP A 538 24.33 24.32 35.08
CA ASP A 538 23.44 23.18 34.87
C ASP A 538 24.21 22.02 34.23
N TYR A 539 24.04 20.81 34.76
CA TYR A 539 24.75 19.61 34.30
C TYR A 539 23.78 18.52 33.85
N HIS A 540 24.27 17.62 33.00
CA HIS A 540 23.56 16.40 32.59
C HIS A 540 24.53 15.22 32.53
N SER A 541 24.00 14.01 32.70
CA SER A 541 24.71 12.73 32.58
C SER A 541 23.76 11.69 31.98
N THR A 542 24.31 10.64 31.37
CA THR A 542 23.57 9.53 30.79
C THR A 542 23.80 8.28 31.61
N VAL A 543 22.70 7.66 32.06
CA VAL A 543 22.69 6.32 32.66
C VAL A 543 22.34 5.31 31.56
N THR A 544 23.12 4.24 31.44
CA THR A 544 22.90 3.19 30.44
C THR A 544 22.78 1.84 31.14
N LEU A 545 21.65 1.16 30.93
CA LEU A 545 21.44 -0.23 31.35
C LEU A 545 21.74 -1.16 30.17
N THR A 546 22.50 -2.22 30.42
CA THR A 546 22.85 -3.23 29.41
C THR A 546 22.53 -4.61 29.95
N LEU A 547 21.58 -5.30 29.33
CA LEU A 547 21.27 -6.71 29.62
C LEU A 547 22.15 -7.62 28.76
N ILE A 548 22.84 -8.56 29.40
CA ILE A 548 23.84 -9.44 28.77
C ILE A 548 23.45 -10.90 29.04
N ALA A 549 23.21 -11.64 27.97
CA ALA A 549 23.08 -13.10 28.01
C ALA A 549 24.45 -13.74 28.33
N ARG A 550 24.47 -14.75 29.20
CA ARG A 550 25.70 -15.50 29.53
C ARG A 550 25.96 -16.68 28.59
#